data_AF-B3XZ92-F1
#
_entry.id   AF-B3XZ92-F1
#
_cell.length_a   1.000
_cell.length_b   1.000
_cell.length_c   1.000
_cell.angle_alpha   90.00
_cell.angle_beta   90.00
_cell.angle_gamma   90.00
#
_symmetry.space_group_name_H-M   'P 1'
#
loop_
_entity.id
_entity.type
_entity.pdbx_description
1 polymer ?
#
loop_
_entity_poly.entity_id
_entity_poly.type
_entity_poly.pdbx_seq_one_letter_code
_entity_poly.pdbx_strand_id
1 'polypeptide(L)'
;INAPILGYLNITLSNLGLYSMIILLLIVGIHYAGNNEVKLVPSKWSIALESLFASIHSMVREQLGKEIYLPFIYSLFFFILISNLTGNIPYSFTITTSIIVSIGFSFTILVAVTILGLSIHKLHFFSYFVPSGTPLALVPLLVLIELTSYLARAFSLGIRLFANLVAGHTLMKIL
;
A
#
# COMPACT_ATOMS: atom_id res chain seq x y z
N ILE A 1 -20.02 -2.33 20.14
CA ILE A 1 -20.72 -1.51 21.16
C ILE A 1 -21.50 -0.45 20.40
N ASN A 2 -22.84 -0.51 20.41
CA ASN A 2 -23.66 0.55 19.81
C ASN A 2 -23.64 1.75 20.77
N ALA A 3 -22.79 2.72 20.48
CA ALA A 3 -22.81 4.01 21.15
C ALA A 3 -23.80 4.92 20.39
N PRO A 4 -24.98 5.23 20.96
CA PRO A 4 -26.05 5.99 20.28
C PRO A 4 -25.70 7.48 20.02
N ILE A 5 -24.47 7.91 20.33
CA ILE A 5 -23.95 9.27 20.05
C ILE A 5 -23.29 9.36 18.66
N LEU A 6 -22.85 8.23 18.09
CA LEU A 6 -22.43 8.11 16.69
C LEU A 6 -23.48 7.28 15.93
N GLY A 7 -24.42 7.94 15.26
CA GLY A 7 -25.54 7.29 14.55
C GLY A 7 -25.12 6.07 13.72
N TYR A 8 -25.86 4.97 13.85
CA TYR A 8 -25.76 3.69 13.10
C TYR A 8 -24.35 3.11 12.85
N LEU A 9 -23.32 3.55 13.58
CA LEU A 9 -21.98 2.98 13.47
C LEU A 9 -21.88 1.75 14.37
N ASN A 10 -22.27 0.61 13.79
CA ASN A 10 -22.04 -0.71 14.38
C ASN A 10 -20.53 -1.01 14.41
N ILE A 11 -19.83 -0.55 15.45
CA ILE A 11 -18.47 -1.01 15.75
C ILE A 11 -18.59 -2.41 16.37
N THR A 12 -18.67 -3.41 15.50
CA THR A 12 -18.59 -4.82 15.85
C THR A 12 -17.19 -5.33 15.53
N LEU A 13 -16.55 -6.01 16.50
CA LEU A 13 -15.27 -6.66 16.28
C LEU A 13 -15.48 -7.85 15.34
N SER A 14 -15.24 -7.64 14.05
CA SER A 14 -15.25 -8.68 13.03
C SER A 14 -13.89 -9.36 12.93
N ASN A 15 -13.82 -10.52 12.28
CA ASN A 15 -12.55 -11.19 11.99
C ASN A 15 -11.56 -10.23 11.29
N LEU A 16 -12.05 -9.42 10.34
CA LEU A 16 -11.24 -8.40 9.68
C LEU A 16 -10.63 -7.40 10.68
N GLY A 17 -11.45 -6.89 11.61
CA GLY A 17 -11.01 -5.96 12.64
C GLY A 17 -9.99 -6.57 13.59
N LEU A 18 -10.25 -7.80 14.07
CA LEU A 18 -9.36 -8.52 14.99
C LEU A 18 -7.99 -8.79 14.35
N TYR A 19 -7.96 -9.30 13.12
CA TYR A 19 -6.68 -9.55 12.44
C TYR A 19 -5.94 -8.24 12.14
N SER A 20 -6.65 -7.12 11.89
CA SER A 20 -5.98 -5.83 11.64
C SER A 20 -5.26 -5.30 12.88
N MET A 21 -5.85 -5.53 14.06
CA MET A 21 -5.23 -5.23 15.35
C MET A 21 -4.02 -6.13 15.62
N ILE A 22 -4.10 -7.42 15.28
CA ILE A 22 -2.97 -8.35 15.40
C ILE A 22 -1.80 -7.90 14.52
N ILE A 23 -2.05 -7.54 13.26
CA ILE A 23 -1.00 -7.07 12.34
C ILE A 23 -0.35 -5.79 12.88
N LEU A 24 -1.14 -4.84 13.37
CA LEU A 24 -0.62 -3.61 13.96
C LEU A 24 0.27 -3.92 15.17
N LEU A 25 -0.17 -4.82 16.04
CA LEU A 25 0.61 -5.26 17.20
C LEU A 25 1.90 -5.99 16.79
N LEU A 26 1.87 -6.81 15.73
CA LEU A 26 3.07 -7.45 15.19
C LEU A 26 4.06 -6.44 14.62
N ILE A 27 3.59 -5.45 13.87
CA ILE A 27 4.45 -4.38 13.31
C ILE A 27 5.12 -3.61 14.46
N VAL A 28 4.35 -3.18 15.46
CA VAL A 28 4.88 -2.48 16.63
C VAL A 28 5.86 -3.38 17.40
N GLY A 29 5.51 -4.65 17.60
CA GLY A 29 6.34 -5.63 18.29
C GLY A 29 7.68 -5.87 17.61
N ILE A 30 7.71 -5.96 16.28
CA ILE A 30 8.94 -6.10 15.50
C ILE A 30 9.83 -4.86 15.66
N HIS A 31 9.26 -3.65 15.56
CA HIS A 31 10.04 -2.42 15.72
C HIS A 31 10.52 -2.22 17.15
N TYR A 32 9.76 -2.65 18.15
CA TYR A 32 10.19 -2.65 19.54
C TYR A 32 11.32 -3.66 19.78
N ALA A 33 11.21 -4.88 19.25
CA ALA A 33 12.25 -5.91 19.36
C ALA A 33 13.54 -5.55 18.61
N GLY A 34 13.43 -4.78 17.53
CA GLY A 34 14.57 -4.24 16.80
C GLY A 34 15.19 -2.99 17.42
N ASN A 35 14.51 -2.37 18.40
CA ASN A 35 15.06 -1.23 19.13
C ASN A 35 16.12 -1.72 20.12
N ASN A 36 17.36 -1.29 19.91
CA ASN A 36 18.49 -1.72 20.73
C ASN A 36 19.04 -0.55 21.55
N GLU A 37 18.19 -0.02 22.44
CA GLU A 37 18.37 1.10 23.39
C GLU A 37 19.82 1.64 23.48
N VAL A 38 20.25 2.35 22.44
CA VAL A 38 21.52 3.09 22.38
C VAL A 38 22.80 2.22 22.53
N LYS A 39 22.76 0.93 22.16
CA LYS A 39 23.98 0.11 22.07
C LYS A 39 24.63 0.25 20.69
N LEU A 40 25.93 0.57 20.66
CA LEU A 40 26.75 0.69 19.45
C LEU A 40 26.85 -0.61 18.62
N VAL A 41 26.72 -1.76 19.27
CA VAL A 41 26.66 -3.05 18.56
C VAL A 41 25.18 -3.40 18.34
N PRO A 42 24.70 -3.42 17.08
CA PRO A 42 23.31 -3.71 16.78
C PRO A 42 22.97 -5.18 17.07
N SER A 43 21.76 -5.41 17.59
CA SER A 43 21.23 -6.76 17.77
C SER A 43 20.94 -7.41 16.40
N LYS A 44 20.86 -8.75 16.34
CA LYS A 44 20.51 -9.47 15.09
C LYS A 44 19.19 -8.97 14.48
N TRP A 45 18.22 -8.63 15.32
CA TRP A 45 16.92 -8.07 14.90
C TRP A 45 17.04 -6.65 14.37
N SER A 46 17.90 -5.84 14.99
CA SER A 46 18.20 -4.48 14.53
C SER A 46 18.88 -4.49 13.16
N ILE A 47 19.85 -5.38 12.92
CA ILE A 47 20.52 -5.54 11.61
C ILE A 47 19.50 -5.92 10.51
N ALA A 48 18.58 -6.85 10.81
CA ALA A 48 17.55 -7.24 9.86
C ALA A 48 16.64 -6.05 9.49
N LEU A 49 16.19 -5.25 10.46
CA LEU A 49 15.39 -4.06 10.17
C LEU A 49 16.17 -2.96 9.44
N GLU A 50 17.44 -2.75 9.80
CA GLU A 50 18.29 -1.75 9.16
C GLU A 50 18.58 -2.10 7.69
N SER A 51 18.86 -3.37 7.39
CA SER A 51 19.02 -3.85 6.02
C SER A 51 17.75 -3.70 5.17
N LEU A 52 16.58 -4.02 5.74
CA LEU A 52 15.29 -3.80 5.07
C LEU A 52 15.05 -2.30 4.82
N PHE A 53 15.32 -1.45 5.81
CA PHE A 53 15.21 0.00 5.67
C PHE A 53 16.16 0.53 4.58
N ALA A 54 17.41 0.10 4.57
CA ALA A 54 18.40 0.50 3.56
C ALA A 54 17.97 0.09 2.14
N SER A 55 17.40 -1.10 1.97
CA SER A 55 16.87 -1.55 0.67
C SER A 55 15.67 -0.73 0.20
N ILE A 56 14.78 -0.32 1.11
CA ILE A 56 13.63 0.53 0.75
C ILE A 56 14.12 1.94 0.45
N HIS A 57 15.07 2.47 1.24
CA HIS A 57 15.65 3.79 1.04
C HIS A 57 16.33 3.90 -0.34
N SER A 58 17.16 2.93 -0.72
CA SER A 58 17.82 2.92 -2.02
C SER A 58 16.80 2.85 -3.17
N MET A 59 15.79 1.99 -3.06
CA MET A 59 14.72 1.87 -4.05
C MET A 59 13.94 3.19 -4.21
N VAL A 60 13.55 3.84 -3.11
CA VAL A 60 12.81 5.12 -3.16
C VAL A 60 13.69 6.22 -3.75
N ARG A 61 14.97 6.25 -3.38
CA ARG A 61 15.92 7.23 -3.90
C ARG A 61 16.14 7.08 -5.41
N GLU A 62 16.22 5.86 -5.91
CA GLU A 62 16.37 5.59 -7.36
C GLU A 62 15.09 5.94 -8.14
N GLN A 63 13.90 5.66 -7.58
CA GLN A 63 12.63 5.86 -8.28
C GLN A 63 12.09 7.30 -8.22
N LEU A 64 12.17 7.96 -7.06
CA LEU A 64 11.58 9.29 -6.84
C LEU A 64 12.62 10.42 -6.76
N GLY A 65 13.89 10.11 -6.46
CA GLY A 65 14.94 11.11 -6.22
C GLY A 65 14.74 12.00 -4.99
N LYS A 66 13.57 11.98 -4.35
CA LYS A 66 13.21 12.79 -3.17
C LYS A 66 12.81 11.89 -2.00
N GLU A 67 13.40 12.15 -0.84
CA GLU A 67 13.23 11.32 0.37
C GLU A 67 11.96 11.63 1.18
N ILE A 68 11.22 12.69 0.83
CA ILE A 68 10.03 13.16 1.58
C ILE A 68 8.95 12.08 1.69
N TYR A 69 8.83 11.21 0.69
CA TYR A 69 7.79 10.16 0.63
C TYR A 69 8.22 8.82 1.22
N LEU A 70 9.45 8.72 1.73
CA LEU A 70 9.99 7.50 2.27
C LEU A 70 9.15 6.93 3.44
N PRO A 71 8.70 7.71 4.43
CA PRO A 71 7.95 7.16 5.57
C PRO A 71 6.63 6.50 5.14
N PHE A 72 5.96 7.05 4.13
CA PHE A 72 4.72 6.50 3.60
C PHE A 72 4.96 5.16 2.90
N ILE A 73 5.97 5.11 2.02
CA ILE A 73 6.33 3.88 1.28
C ILE A 73 6.80 2.79 2.24
N TYR A 74 7.61 3.14 3.23
CA TYR A 74 8.07 2.23 4.27
C TYR A 74 6.90 1.63 5.06
N SER A 75 5.96 2.46 5.52
CA SER A 75 4.78 1.99 6.26
C SER A 75 3.91 1.06 5.41
N LEU A 76 3.64 1.43 4.15
CA LEU A 76 2.87 0.60 3.22
C LEU A 76 3.55 -0.76 2.97
N PHE A 77 4.87 -0.76 2.79
CA PHE A 77 5.65 -1.97 2.59
C PHE A 77 5.56 -2.92 3.79
N PHE A 78 5.83 -2.43 5.01
CA PHE A 78 5.76 -3.26 6.22
C PHE A 78 4.35 -3.76 6.49
N PHE A 79 3.33 -2.93 6.26
CA PHE A 79 1.95 -3.34 6.40
C PHE A 79 1.60 -4.51 5.45
N ILE A 80 1.92 -4.38 4.16
CA ILE A 80 1.67 -5.43 3.17
C ILE A 80 2.49 -6.68 3.50
N LEU A 81 3.78 -6.54 3.84
CA LEU A 81 4.66 -7.67 4.16
C LEU A 81 4.12 -8.50 5.34
N ILE A 82 3.83 -7.86 6.47
CA ILE A 82 3.34 -8.56 7.66
C ILE A 82 1.95 -9.14 7.40
N SER A 83 1.07 -8.40 6.71
CA SER A 83 -0.26 -8.92 6.37
C SER A 83 -0.21 -10.17 5.49
N ASN A 84 0.72 -10.25 4.54
CA ASN A 84 0.87 -11.44 3.70
C ASN A 84 1.53 -12.58 4.48
N LEU A 85 2.51 -12.29 5.35
CA LEU A 85 3.17 -13.30 6.16
C LEU A 85 2.21 -13.95 7.17
N THR A 86 1.38 -13.16 7.85
CA THR A 86 0.32 -13.66 8.73
C THR A 86 -0.73 -14.47 7.97
N GLY A 87 -0.92 -14.18 6.68
CA GLY A 87 -1.79 -14.96 5.81
C GLY A 87 -1.28 -16.38 5.53
N ASN A 88 0.03 -16.59 5.49
CA ASN A 88 0.59 -17.92 5.23
C ASN A 88 0.44 -18.90 6.42
N ILE A 89 -0.01 -18.44 7.58
CA ILE A 89 -0.22 -19.29 8.75
C ILE A 89 -1.49 -20.13 8.53
N PRO A 90 -1.44 -21.47 8.66
CA PRO A 90 -2.63 -22.31 8.51
C PRO A 90 -3.68 -21.92 9.55
N TYR A 91 -4.96 -21.91 9.13
CA TYR A 91 -6.13 -21.46 9.92
C TYR A 91 -6.20 -19.94 10.19
N SER A 92 -5.34 -19.13 9.56
CA SER A 92 -5.40 -17.67 9.65
C SER A 92 -6.40 -17.07 8.64
N PHE A 93 -7.09 -16.00 9.03
CA PHE A 93 -7.87 -15.17 8.10
C PHE A 93 -7.01 -14.02 7.59
N THR A 94 -6.74 -14.01 6.28
CA THR A 94 -5.90 -12.95 5.68
C THR A 94 -6.74 -11.72 5.33
N ILE A 95 -6.40 -10.56 5.87
CA ILE A 95 -7.12 -9.30 5.62
C ILE A 95 -7.08 -8.91 4.13
N THR A 96 -5.95 -9.15 3.49
CA THR A 96 -5.69 -8.82 2.09
C THR A 96 -6.46 -9.71 1.11
N THR A 97 -7.07 -10.83 1.53
CA THR A 97 -8.02 -11.58 0.67
C THR A 97 -9.38 -10.89 0.61
N SER A 98 -9.64 -9.87 1.43
CA SER A 98 -10.82 -9.04 1.22
C SER A 98 -10.53 -8.04 0.09
N ILE A 99 -11.31 -8.15 -0.99
CA ILE A 99 -11.16 -7.27 -2.15
C ILE A 99 -11.34 -5.79 -1.77
N ILE A 100 -12.20 -5.54 -0.77
CA ILE A 100 -12.51 -4.20 -0.26
C ILE A 100 -11.25 -3.53 0.31
N VAL A 101 -10.44 -4.26 1.09
CA VAL A 101 -9.22 -3.67 1.68
C VAL A 101 -8.15 -3.46 0.62
N SER A 102 -7.94 -4.44 -0.27
CA SER A 102 -6.89 -4.34 -1.30
C SER A 102 -7.17 -3.23 -2.33
N ILE A 103 -8.40 -3.16 -2.84
CA ILE A 103 -8.82 -2.07 -3.75
C ILE A 103 -8.91 -0.75 -2.97
N GLY A 104 -9.34 -0.76 -1.71
CA GLY A 104 -9.41 0.43 -0.87
C GLY A 104 -8.05 1.12 -0.69
N PHE A 105 -6.98 0.37 -0.41
CA PHE A 105 -5.63 0.92 -0.35
C PHE A 105 -5.20 1.52 -1.69
N SER A 106 -5.42 0.80 -2.77
CA SER A 106 -5.05 1.24 -4.10
C SER A 106 -5.77 2.53 -4.52
N PHE A 107 -7.08 2.60 -4.27
CA PHE A 107 -7.88 3.79 -4.54
C PHE A 107 -7.44 4.98 -3.69
N THR A 108 -7.16 4.75 -2.40
CA THR A 108 -6.67 5.81 -1.51
C THR A 108 -5.33 6.37 -2.00
N ILE A 109 -4.40 5.51 -2.43
CA ILE A 109 -3.11 5.93 -3.00
C ILE A 109 -3.32 6.74 -4.28
N LEU A 110 -4.23 6.32 -5.17
CA LEU A 110 -4.53 7.07 -6.39
C LEU A 110 -5.02 8.48 -6.07
N VAL A 111 -5.99 8.60 -5.17
CA VAL A 111 -6.56 9.89 -4.77
C VAL A 111 -5.48 10.77 -4.14
N ALA A 112 -4.66 10.22 -3.24
CA ALA A 112 -3.55 10.95 -2.63
C ALA A 112 -2.54 11.46 -3.66
N VAL A 113 -2.14 10.63 -4.63
CA VAL A 113 -1.22 11.03 -5.71
C VAL A 113 -1.86 12.07 -6.64
N THR A 114 -3.16 11.95 -6.93
CA THR A 114 -3.88 12.92 -7.77
C THR A 114 -3.94 14.29 -7.09
N ILE A 115 -4.28 14.33 -5.80
CA ILE A 115 -4.32 15.57 -5.00
C ILE A 115 -2.93 16.20 -4.92
N LEU A 116 -1.91 15.39 -4.65
CA LEU A 116 -0.52 15.85 -4.60
C LEU A 116 -0.06 16.41 -5.95
N GLY A 117 -0.36 15.73 -7.05
CA GLY A 117 -0.04 16.19 -8.41
C GLY A 117 -0.71 17.51 -8.76
N LEU A 118 -1.99 17.67 -8.42
CA LEU A 118 -2.73 18.92 -8.59
C LEU A 118 -2.18 20.04 -7.70
N SER A 119 -1.77 19.73 -6.47
CA SER A 119 -1.21 20.74 -5.55
C SER A 119 0.14 21.28 -6.04
N ILE A 120 1.02 20.43 -6.58
CA ILE A 120 2.37 20.82 -7.00
C ILE A 120 2.33 21.46 -8.40
N HIS A 121 1.58 20.89 -9.35
CA HIS A 121 1.61 21.30 -10.76
C HIS A 121 0.40 22.11 -11.21
N LYS A 122 -0.66 22.21 -10.40
CA LYS A 122 -1.89 22.97 -10.69
C LYS A 122 -2.43 22.66 -12.10
N LEU A 123 -2.48 23.67 -12.98
CA LEU A 123 -2.97 23.53 -14.35
C LEU A 123 -2.00 22.78 -15.26
N HIS A 124 -0.69 22.73 -14.93
CA HIS A 124 0.28 21.93 -15.67
C HIS A 124 0.11 20.43 -15.44
N PHE A 125 -0.69 20.01 -14.44
CA PHE A 125 -1.02 18.59 -14.25
C PHE A 125 -1.69 17.98 -15.50
N PHE A 126 -2.52 18.76 -16.20
CA PHE A 126 -3.18 18.29 -17.42
C PHE A 126 -2.22 18.09 -18.60
N SER A 127 -1.02 18.68 -18.55
CA SER A 127 0.04 18.46 -19.53
C SER A 127 0.54 17.01 -19.52
N TYR A 128 0.48 16.33 -18.37
CA TYR A 128 0.87 14.91 -18.29
C TYR A 128 -0.05 13.97 -19.07
N PHE A 129 -1.28 14.38 -19.42
CA PHE A 129 -2.16 13.60 -20.27
C PHE A 129 -1.88 13.77 -21.76
N VAL A 130 -1.00 14.71 -22.15
CA VAL A 130 -0.64 14.98 -23.54
C VAL A 130 0.86 14.71 -23.73
N PRO A 131 1.27 13.62 -24.38
CA PRO A 131 2.67 13.41 -24.70
C PRO A 131 3.17 14.49 -25.65
N SER A 132 4.40 14.95 -25.42
CA SER A 132 5.03 16.00 -26.20
C SER A 132 5.28 15.55 -27.65
N GLY A 133 4.80 16.35 -28.62
CA GLY A 133 5.09 16.15 -30.05
C GLY A 133 3.97 15.51 -30.88
N THR A 134 2.76 15.31 -30.33
CA THR A 134 1.65 14.75 -31.10
C THR A 134 0.91 15.78 -31.98
N PRO A 135 0.48 15.41 -33.20
CA PRO A 135 -0.34 16.28 -34.06
C PRO A 135 -1.64 16.71 -33.36
N LEU A 136 -2.01 18.01 -33.47
CA LEU A 136 -3.17 18.58 -32.76
C LEU A 136 -4.50 17.83 -32.99
N ALA A 137 -4.68 17.21 -34.16
CA ALA A 137 -5.89 16.45 -34.47
C ALA A 137 -6.04 15.16 -33.65
N LEU A 138 -4.93 14.56 -33.19
CA LEU A 138 -4.95 13.28 -32.47
C LEU A 138 -5.00 13.45 -30.94
N VAL A 139 -4.78 14.67 -30.45
CA VAL A 139 -4.71 14.99 -29.02
C VAL A 139 -5.99 14.58 -28.26
N PRO A 140 -7.21 14.84 -28.74
CA PRO A 140 -8.42 14.49 -27.98
C PRO A 140 -8.58 12.98 -27.74
N LEU A 141 -8.21 12.15 -28.72
CA LEU A 141 -8.26 10.69 -28.60
C LEU A 141 -7.23 10.19 -27.58
N LEU A 142 -6.03 10.75 -27.62
CA LEU A 142 -4.91 10.34 -26.78
C LEU A 142 -5.15 10.67 -25.30
N VAL A 143 -5.71 11.85 -25.02
CA VAL A 143 -6.09 12.25 -23.66
C VAL A 143 -7.10 11.27 -23.06
N LEU A 144 -8.09 10.82 -23.84
CA LEU A 144 -9.07 9.85 -23.38
C LEU A 144 -8.43 8.50 -23.01
N ILE A 145 -7.48 8.03 -23.83
CA ILE A 145 -6.76 6.78 -23.59
C ILE A 145 -5.84 6.91 -22.37
N GLU A 146 -5.10 8.02 -22.24
CA GLU A 146 -4.21 8.24 -21.10
C GLU A 146 -4.99 8.39 -19.79
N LEU A 147 -6.15 9.06 -19.80
CA LEU A 147 -7.05 9.11 -18.64
C LEU A 147 -7.53 7.70 -18.24
N THR A 148 -7.89 6.88 -19.23
CA THR A 148 -8.31 5.50 -19.00
C THR A 148 -7.14 4.67 -18.44
N SER A 149 -5.94 4.82 -18.99
CA SER A 149 -4.70 4.17 -18.54
C SER A 149 -4.33 4.57 -17.10
N TYR A 150 -4.48 5.86 -16.76
CA TYR A 150 -4.24 6.39 -15.42
C TYR A 150 -5.18 5.77 -14.38
N LEU A 151 -6.48 5.69 -14.68
CA LEU A 151 -7.46 5.03 -13.81
C LEU A 151 -7.20 3.51 -13.72
N ALA A 152 -6.92 2.86 -14.85
CA ALA A 152 -6.60 1.44 -14.89
C ALA A 152 -5.38 1.09 -14.04
N ARG A 153 -4.37 1.98 -13.97
CA ARG A 153 -3.18 1.82 -13.13
C ARG A 153 -3.54 1.63 -11.66
N ALA A 154 -4.50 2.39 -11.14
CA ALA A 154 -4.99 2.23 -9.79
C ALA A 154 -5.55 0.82 -9.59
N PHE A 155 -6.60 0.47 -10.33
CA PHE A 155 -7.22 -0.86 -10.22
C PHE A 155 -6.20 -2.00 -10.36
N SER A 156 -5.26 -1.88 -11.30
CA SER A 156 -4.22 -2.89 -11.53
C SER A 156 -3.32 -3.14 -10.31
N LEU A 157 -3.05 -2.13 -9.48
CA LEU A 157 -2.19 -2.28 -8.30
C LEU A 157 -2.90 -3.09 -7.21
N GLY A 158 -4.16 -2.74 -6.91
CA GLY A 158 -4.97 -3.47 -5.93
C GLY A 158 -5.30 -4.89 -6.39
N ILE A 159 -5.78 -5.05 -7.63
CA ILE A 159 -6.12 -6.37 -8.19
C ILE A 159 -4.92 -7.30 -8.17
N ARG A 160 -3.71 -6.81 -8.45
CA ARG A 160 -2.49 -7.63 -8.42
C ARG A 160 -2.20 -8.21 -7.04
N LEU A 161 -2.30 -7.40 -5.99
CA LEU A 161 -2.12 -7.88 -4.62
C LEU A 161 -3.21 -8.89 -4.23
N PHE A 162 -4.47 -8.59 -4.55
CA PHE A 162 -5.60 -9.46 -4.26
C PHE A 162 -5.50 -10.81 -5.01
N ALA A 163 -5.28 -10.78 -6.32
CA ALA A 163 -5.26 -11.96 -7.18
C ALA A 163 -4.14 -12.93 -6.78
N ASN A 164 -2.93 -12.41 -6.51
CA ASN A 164 -1.80 -13.24 -6.08
C ASN A 164 -2.10 -13.99 -4.78
N LEU A 165 -2.75 -13.32 -3.84
CA LEU A 165 -3.05 -13.90 -2.54
C LEU A 165 -4.22 -14.88 -2.60
N VAL A 166 -5.31 -14.54 -3.29
CA VAL A 166 -6.47 -15.44 -3.47
C VAL A 166 -6.07 -16.68 -4.27
N ALA A 167 -5.31 -16.52 -5.35
CA ALA A 167 -4.83 -17.65 -6.15
C ALA A 167 -3.93 -18.57 -5.31
N GLY A 168 -2.98 -18.02 -4.55
CA GLY A 168 -2.09 -18.80 -3.69
C GLY A 168 -2.83 -19.60 -2.62
N HIS A 169 -3.75 -18.96 -1.90
CA HIS A 169 -4.57 -19.65 -0.89
C HIS A 169 -5.52 -20.68 -1.49
N THR A 170 -6.12 -20.40 -2.65
CA THR A 170 -7.02 -21.33 -3.34
C THR A 170 -6.24 -22.56 -3.81
N LEU A 171 -5.05 -22.36 -4.37
CA LEU A 171 -4.17 -23.44 -4.80
C LEU A 171 -3.75 -24.32 -3.61
N MET A 172 -3.32 -23.72 -2.49
CA MET A 172 -2.94 -24.48 -1.28
C MET A 172 -4.11 -25.22 -0.63
N LYS A 173 -5.35 -24.79 -0.85
CA LYS A 173 -6.54 -25.47 -0.32
C LYS A 173 -6.98 -26.65 -1.19
N ILE A 174 -6.65 -26.62 -2.48
CA ILE A 174 -7.05 -27.64 -3.46
C ILE A 174 -6.03 -28.80 -3.50
N LEU A 175 -4.74 -28.51 -3.34
CA LEU A 175 -3.67 -29.50 -3.18
C LEU A 175 -3.70 -30.14 -1.78
#